data_AF-A0A424HV28-F1
#
_entry.id   AF-A0A424HV28-F1
#
_cell.length_a   1.000
_cell.length_b   1.000
_cell.length_c   1.000
_cell.angle_alpha   90.00
_cell.angle_beta   90.00
_cell.angle_gamma   90.00
#
_symmetry.space_group_name_H-M   'P 1'
#
loop_
_entity.id
_entity.type
_entity.pdbx_description
1 polymer ?
#
loop_
_entity_poly.entity_id
_entity_poly.type
_entity_poly.pdbx_seq_one_letter_code
_entity_poly.pdbx_strand_id
1 'polypeptide(L)'
;MSSIIEHLQANGYVAVLFDYDASVFIRELDSGSRLWFNDKMVETIGDKWTTLAPHFDLFTTEGRDRVFLHRKVHADPSTCAAMRFVLQGDSNMGLAHMYRSWSKKGFGKWAYITPGAGLSIALKARDTFTSMNIPAIIDGIPHVINKPPGGDALDPHTDAMPIKDLIHTLRSHLDSEDPSTYAWVKEHGMQCLAHMEGGIEDGYTYAIGPMNPGILWICLTAVRDGRIRNALPKNTTIEKWLNGDNGPTFMNWKTCLPQFNALLEEKSLPPVKVCPITPDTNESFMACWPKHFPHGSAKNRKRRVSLTLPLKINGLPLTEESRCVKRMRHLSNIAHGSPEDREIGEAWIAQDKKPYYGGKTHKNPNLSAQWFRPGAPYHAIAPRPEEVDRFVEGLSQ
;
A
#
# COMPACT_ATOMS: atom_id res chain seq x y z
N MET A 1 32.11 4.70 -16.15
CA MET A 1 30.63 4.75 -16.30
C MET A 1 29.90 5.31 -15.07
N SER A 2 30.56 5.52 -13.92
CA SER A 2 29.94 6.06 -12.70
C SER A 2 29.71 7.58 -12.67
N SER A 3 30.42 8.40 -13.46
CA SER A 3 30.42 9.86 -13.25
C SER A 3 29.22 10.64 -13.82
N ILE A 4 28.53 10.14 -14.86
CA ILE A 4 27.46 10.91 -15.55
C ILE A 4 26.12 10.78 -14.82
N ILE A 5 25.76 9.59 -14.35
CA ILE A 5 24.50 9.35 -13.65
C ILE A 5 24.51 10.05 -12.28
N GLU A 6 25.63 10.00 -11.56
CA GLU A 6 25.80 10.70 -10.29
C GLU A 6 25.72 12.23 -10.44
N HIS A 7 26.31 12.78 -11.51
CA HIS A 7 26.22 14.21 -11.81
C HIS A 7 24.79 14.66 -12.19
N LEU A 8 24.05 13.84 -12.94
CA LEU A 8 22.66 14.13 -13.32
C LEU A 8 21.70 14.03 -12.12
N GLN A 9 21.90 13.05 -11.24
CA GLN A 9 21.11 12.90 -10.00
C GLN A 9 21.40 14.02 -8.99
N ALA A 10 22.66 14.43 -8.83
CA ALA A 10 23.07 15.51 -7.94
C ALA A 10 22.45 16.86 -8.33
N ASN A 11 22.18 17.09 -9.63
CA ASN A 11 21.60 18.33 -10.16
C ASN A 11 20.09 18.22 -10.47
N GLY A 12 19.42 17.13 -10.10
CA GLY A 12 17.97 17.00 -10.20
C GLY A 12 17.42 16.65 -11.60
N TYR A 13 18.26 16.19 -12.52
CA TYR A 13 17.83 15.75 -13.85
C TYR A 13 17.27 14.32 -13.82
N VAL A 14 16.09 14.12 -14.43
CA VAL A 14 15.48 12.80 -14.65
C VAL A 14 15.66 12.42 -16.11
N ALA A 15 16.26 11.26 -16.37
CA ALA A 15 16.35 10.72 -17.73
C ALA A 15 14.98 10.29 -18.25
N VAL A 16 14.54 10.88 -19.36
CA VAL A 16 13.29 10.51 -20.05
C VAL A 16 13.62 10.23 -21.51
N LEU A 17 13.38 8.99 -21.94
CA LEU A 17 13.52 8.56 -23.32
C LEU A 17 12.19 8.71 -24.06
N PHE A 18 12.25 9.24 -25.28
CA PHE A 18 11.11 9.30 -26.18
C PHE A 18 11.39 8.44 -27.41
N ASP A 19 10.49 7.50 -27.69
CA ASP A 19 10.38 6.89 -29.01
C ASP A 19 9.40 7.73 -29.84
N TYR A 20 9.69 7.93 -31.13
CA TYR A 20 9.04 8.93 -31.98
C TYR A 20 7.59 8.59 -32.35
N ASP A 21 7.08 7.43 -31.90
CA ASP A 21 5.66 7.06 -31.97
C ASP A 21 4.98 7.25 -30.60
N ALA A 22 4.59 8.50 -30.33
CA ALA A 22 3.49 8.95 -29.47
C ALA A 22 3.15 8.13 -28.20
N SER A 23 4.14 7.62 -27.48
CA SER A 23 3.94 6.98 -26.18
C SER A 23 5.12 7.26 -25.26
N VAL A 24 4.85 8.01 -24.19
CA VAL A 24 5.84 8.37 -23.18
C VAL A 24 6.22 7.10 -22.40
N PHE A 25 7.43 6.60 -22.62
CA PHE A 25 8.07 5.54 -21.84
C PHE A 25 9.12 6.13 -20.91
N ILE A 26 8.80 6.20 -19.62
CA ILE A 26 9.80 6.49 -18.59
C ILE A 26 10.40 5.14 -18.18
N ARG A 27 11.60 4.82 -18.68
CA ARG A 27 12.39 3.67 -18.22
C ARG A 27 13.47 4.18 -17.29
N GLU A 28 13.53 3.60 -16.09
CA GLU A 28 14.75 3.63 -15.29
C GLU A 28 15.80 2.87 -16.11
N LEU A 29 16.88 3.56 -16.51
CA LEU A 29 18.00 2.88 -17.15
C LEU A 29 18.68 2.05 -16.05
N ASP A 30 18.32 0.77 -15.96
CA ASP A 30 19.19 -0.21 -15.31
C ASP A 30 20.59 0.00 -15.87
N SER A 31 21.61 -0.01 -15.00
CA SER A 31 23.02 0.07 -15.36
C SER A 31 23.35 -1.04 -16.38
N GLY A 32 23.19 -0.74 -17.68
CA GLY A 32 23.30 -1.74 -18.75
C GLY A 32 22.33 -1.60 -19.94
N SER A 33 21.25 -0.82 -19.85
CA SER A 33 20.31 -0.65 -20.98
C SER A 33 20.88 0.31 -22.06
N ARG A 34 21.08 -0.21 -23.28
CA ARG A 34 21.71 0.49 -24.42
C ARG A 34 20.66 0.89 -25.46
N LEU A 35 20.69 2.14 -25.91
CA LEU A 35 20.01 2.56 -27.15
C LEU A 35 21.02 2.55 -28.30
N TRP A 36 20.55 2.08 -29.46
CA TRP A 36 21.36 1.96 -30.68
C TRP A 36 20.85 2.97 -31.70
N PHE A 37 21.74 3.80 -32.21
CA PHE A 37 21.51 4.64 -33.39
C PHE A 37 22.41 4.11 -34.51
N ASN A 38 21.91 4.11 -35.75
CA ASN A 38 22.74 3.78 -36.92
C ASN A 38 23.42 5.04 -37.49
N ASP A 39 24.42 4.85 -38.32
CA ASP A 39 25.32 5.92 -38.81
C ASP A 39 24.56 7.04 -39.55
N LYS A 40 23.47 6.70 -40.27
CA LYS A 40 22.59 7.68 -40.93
C LYS A 40 21.87 8.62 -39.95
N MET A 41 21.53 8.13 -38.75
CA MET A 41 20.90 8.98 -37.73
C MET A 41 21.91 9.95 -37.10
N VAL A 42 23.18 9.57 -37.01
CA VAL A 42 24.26 10.43 -36.47
C VAL A 42 24.54 11.61 -37.40
N GLU A 43 24.63 11.38 -38.71
CA GLU A 43 24.78 12.46 -39.71
C GLU A 43 23.60 13.45 -39.68
N THR A 44 22.37 12.92 -39.59
CA THR A 44 21.15 13.74 -39.56
C THR A 44 21.04 14.59 -38.28
N ILE A 45 21.57 14.10 -37.16
CA ILE A 45 21.62 14.85 -35.89
C ILE A 45 22.68 15.96 -35.95
N GLY A 46 23.82 15.72 -36.61
CA GLY A 46 24.88 16.73 -36.81
C GLY A 46 24.38 17.98 -37.52
N ASP A 47 23.66 17.81 -38.64
CA ASP A 47 23.12 18.93 -39.44
C ASP A 47 21.99 19.71 -38.74
N LYS A 48 21.32 19.10 -37.75
CA LYS A 48 20.21 19.70 -36.99
C LYS A 48 20.57 20.09 -35.56
N TRP A 49 21.83 19.94 -35.15
CA TRP A 49 22.26 20.10 -33.77
C TRP A 49 22.07 21.53 -33.25
N THR A 50 22.34 22.54 -34.08
CA THR A 50 22.11 23.96 -33.73
C THR A 50 20.66 24.26 -33.35
N THR A 51 19.69 23.53 -33.91
CA THR A 51 18.26 23.67 -33.60
C THR A 51 17.83 22.83 -32.39
N LEU A 52 18.56 21.74 -32.08
CA LEU A 52 18.23 20.79 -31.01
C LEU A 52 18.97 21.07 -29.69
N ALA A 53 20.15 21.70 -29.74
CA ALA A 53 21.01 22.01 -28.59
C ALA A 53 20.32 22.77 -27.44
N PRO A 54 19.34 23.68 -27.66
CA PRO A 54 18.62 24.32 -26.57
C PRO A 54 17.74 23.35 -25.76
N HIS A 55 17.33 22.25 -26.39
CA HIS A 55 16.34 21.31 -25.84
C HIS A 55 16.96 19.96 -25.42
N PHE A 56 18.22 19.71 -25.78
CA PHE A 56 18.88 18.44 -25.53
C PHE A 56 20.32 18.62 -25.06
N ASP A 57 20.79 17.75 -24.15
CA ASP A 57 22.21 17.57 -23.89
C ASP A 57 22.76 16.43 -24.76
N LEU A 58 23.92 16.66 -25.38
CA LEU A 58 24.66 15.66 -26.17
C LEU A 58 25.76 15.05 -25.31
N PHE A 59 25.79 13.73 -25.23
CA PHE A 59 26.92 13.02 -24.63
C PHE A 59 27.55 12.09 -25.66
N THR A 60 28.83 12.31 -25.95
CA THR A 60 29.68 11.40 -26.73
C THR A 60 30.61 10.66 -25.77
N THR A 61 30.67 9.33 -25.87
CA THR A 61 31.66 8.54 -25.15
C THR A 61 32.87 8.29 -26.03
N GLU A 62 34.07 8.64 -25.58
CA GLU A 62 35.32 8.41 -26.32
C GLU A 62 35.45 6.94 -26.73
N GLY A 63 35.67 6.70 -28.02
CA GLY A 63 36.04 5.40 -28.59
C GLY A 63 34.91 4.52 -29.13
N ARG A 64 33.65 4.98 -29.20
CA ARG A 64 32.57 4.28 -29.94
C ARG A 64 31.59 5.28 -30.56
N ASP A 65 31.16 5.01 -31.80
CA ASP A 65 30.17 5.76 -32.61
C ASP A 65 28.78 5.80 -31.94
N ARG A 66 28.67 6.51 -30.80
CA ARG A 66 27.48 6.51 -29.96
C ARG A 66 27.17 7.90 -29.45
N VAL A 67 25.97 8.33 -29.78
CA VAL A 67 25.42 9.63 -29.41
C VAL A 67 24.20 9.41 -28.53
N PHE A 68 24.20 10.01 -27.33
CA PHE A 68 23.03 10.06 -26.47
C PHE A 68 22.43 11.47 -26.50
N LEU A 69 21.12 11.56 -26.78
CA LEU A 69 20.36 12.81 -26.75
C LEU A 69 19.43 12.79 -25.53
N HIS A 70 19.54 13.79 -24.67
CA HIS A 70 18.77 13.88 -23.43
C HIS A 70 17.88 15.12 -23.44
N ARG A 71 16.55 14.98 -23.54
CA ARG A 71 15.65 16.15 -23.55
C ARG A 71 15.65 16.84 -22.19
N LYS A 72 15.94 18.14 -22.17
CA LYS A 72 15.73 18.99 -20.99
C LYS A 72 14.23 19.17 -20.75
N VAL A 73 13.64 18.28 -19.97
CA VAL A 73 12.30 18.46 -19.42
C VAL A 73 12.46 18.94 -17.99
N HIS A 74 12.27 20.23 -17.77
CA HIS A 74 12.10 20.76 -16.42
C HIS A 74 10.71 20.34 -15.94
N ALA A 75 10.62 19.16 -15.33
CA ALA A 75 9.47 18.85 -14.49
C ALA A 75 9.44 19.86 -13.34
N ASP A 76 8.28 20.42 -13.07
CA ASP A 76 8.13 21.35 -11.96
C ASP A 76 8.52 20.66 -10.64
N PRO A 77 8.98 21.41 -9.63
CA PRO A 77 9.43 20.85 -8.37
C PRO A 77 8.38 19.95 -7.68
N SER A 78 7.08 20.19 -7.89
CA SER A 78 6.00 19.39 -7.32
C SER A 78 5.87 18.02 -8.01
N THR A 79 6.07 17.97 -9.32
CA THR A 79 6.16 16.71 -10.10
C THR A 79 7.39 15.91 -9.70
N CYS A 80 8.56 16.55 -9.57
CA CYS A 80 9.78 15.89 -9.11
C CYS A 80 9.66 15.36 -7.66
N ALA A 81 9.02 16.12 -6.77
CA ALA A 81 8.72 15.68 -5.41
C ALA A 81 7.73 14.50 -5.39
N ALA A 82 6.69 14.53 -6.23
CA ALA A 82 5.75 13.43 -6.39
C ALA A 82 6.44 12.16 -6.94
N MET A 83 7.40 12.29 -7.85
CA MET A 83 8.16 11.16 -8.41
C MET A 83 9.12 10.55 -7.38
N ARG A 84 9.86 11.36 -6.62
CA ARG A 84 10.74 10.86 -5.53
C ARG A 84 9.96 10.15 -4.42
N PHE A 85 8.71 10.55 -4.20
CA PHE A 85 7.79 9.90 -3.27
C PHE A 85 7.28 8.53 -3.75
N VAL A 86 7.22 8.33 -5.07
CA VAL A 86 6.82 7.05 -5.68
C VAL A 86 7.86 5.94 -5.50
N LEU A 87 9.08 6.32 -5.19
CA LEU A 87 10.20 5.41 -4.92
C LEU A 87 10.16 4.95 -3.45
N GLN A 88 9.16 4.13 -3.10
CA GLN A 88 9.19 3.39 -1.84
C GLN A 88 10.34 2.35 -1.86
N GLY A 89 10.67 1.81 -0.68
CA GLY A 89 11.45 0.57 -0.60
C GLY A 89 10.61 -0.62 -0.99
N ASP A 90 11.11 -1.40 -1.95
CA ASP A 90 10.63 -2.69 -2.45
C ASP A 90 9.43 -3.28 -1.70
N SER A 91 8.21 -2.78 -1.89
CA SER A 91 7.04 -3.44 -1.31
C SER A 91 6.82 -4.77 -2.04
N ASN A 92 6.55 -5.86 -1.30
CA ASN A 92 6.18 -7.16 -1.88
C ASN A 92 4.74 -7.20 -2.41
N MET A 93 3.95 -6.14 -2.20
CA MET A 93 2.84 -5.88 -3.10
C MET A 93 3.43 -5.85 -4.51
N GLY A 94 2.87 -6.56 -5.51
CA GLY A 94 3.32 -6.54 -6.92
C GLY A 94 3.20 -5.16 -7.60
N LEU A 95 3.85 -4.18 -7.02
CA LEU A 95 3.65 -2.73 -7.07
C LEU A 95 5.00 -1.98 -7.14
N ALA A 96 6.12 -2.71 -7.04
CA ALA A 96 7.48 -2.19 -7.17
C ALA A 96 7.83 -1.66 -8.58
N HIS A 97 6.94 -1.87 -9.56
CA HIS A 97 7.16 -1.44 -10.95
C HIS A 97 6.10 -0.44 -11.42
N MET A 98 6.58 0.79 -11.64
CA MET A 98 5.95 1.94 -12.29
C MET A 98 4.83 2.67 -11.52
N TYR A 99 4.98 3.99 -11.49
CA TYR A 99 4.02 5.03 -11.09
C TYR A 99 2.56 4.82 -11.57
N ARG A 100 2.33 4.05 -12.65
CA ARG A 100 1.01 3.73 -13.20
C ARG A 100 0.29 2.59 -12.45
N SER A 101 1.00 1.55 -12.02
CA SER A 101 0.41 0.40 -11.32
C SER A 101 -0.03 0.78 -9.90
N TRP A 102 0.68 1.77 -9.32
CA TRP A 102 0.57 2.19 -7.92
C TRP A 102 -0.69 3.00 -7.58
N SER A 103 -1.13 3.85 -8.51
CA SER A 103 -2.34 4.66 -8.36
C SER A 103 -3.61 3.89 -8.72
N LYS A 104 -3.57 3.01 -9.73
CA LYS A 104 -4.77 2.30 -10.22
C LYS A 104 -5.40 1.34 -9.21
N LYS A 105 -4.60 0.69 -8.36
CA LYS A 105 -5.11 -0.17 -7.27
C LYS A 105 -5.40 0.59 -5.97
N GLY A 106 -4.87 1.82 -5.84
CA GLY A 106 -5.21 2.78 -4.78
C GLY A 106 -4.24 2.89 -3.59
N PHE A 107 -3.05 2.28 -3.66
CA PHE A 107 -2.14 2.10 -2.51
C PHE A 107 -0.82 2.89 -2.60
N GLY A 108 -0.64 3.75 -3.61
CA GLY A 108 0.58 4.54 -3.80
C GLY A 108 0.69 5.77 -2.89
N LYS A 109 0.37 6.96 -3.40
CA LYS A 109 0.54 8.23 -2.67
C LYS A 109 -0.30 8.34 -1.38
N TRP A 110 -1.42 7.63 -1.34
CA TRP A 110 -2.47 7.85 -0.36
C TRP A 110 -2.26 7.06 0.94
N ALA A 111 -1.48 5.97 0.88
CA ALA A 111 -1.07 5.20 2.05
C ALA A 111 -0.23 6.01 3.06
N TYR A 112 0.22 7.20 2.67
CA TYR A 112 1.05 8.08 3.49
C TYR A 112 0.31 9.28 4.06
N ILE A 113 -0.95 9.45 3.65
CA ILE A 113 -1.79 10.53 4.14
C ILE A 113 -2.55 9.96 5.33
N THR A 114 -2.35 10.62 6.46
CA THR A 114 -3.01 10.32 7.73
C THR A 114 -4.04 11.41 7.98
N PRO A 115 -5.28 11.24 7.53
CA PRO A 115 -6.29 12.27 7.69
C PRO A 115 -6.83 12.26 9.13
N GLY A 116 -7.08 13.43 9.71
CA GLY A 116 -7.80 13.56 10.98
C GLY A 116 -9.16 12.85 10.95
N ALA A 117 -9.87 12.94 9.82
CA ALA A 117 -11.11 12.20 9.59
C ALA A 117 -10.95 10.67 9.80
N GLY A 118 -9.81 10.08 9.42
CA GLY A 118 -9.55 8.65 9.65
C GLY A 118 -9.38 8.31 11.13
N LEU A 119 -8.77 9.20 11.90
CA LEU A 119 -8.68 9.06 13.36
C LEU A 119 -10.07 9.17 14.01
N SER A 120 -10.84 10.20 13.65
CA SER A 120 -12.21 10.38 14.12
C SER A 120 -13.11 9.17 13.85
N ILE A 121 -13.01 8.57 12.65
CA ILE A 121 -13.77 7.36 12.30
C ILE A 121 -13.27 6.14 13.08
N ALA A 122 -11.96 5.99 13.26
CA ALA A 122 -11.40 4.90 14.05
C ALA A 122 -11.85 4.98 15.53
N LEU A 123 -11.88 6.19 16.11
CA LEU A 123 -12.40 6.44 17.45
C LEU A 123 -13.88 6.08 17.54
N LYS A 124 -14.69 6.49 16.56
CA LYS A 124 -16.11 6.14 16.54
C LYS A 124 -16.33 4.63 16.43
N ALA A 125 -15.57 3.95 15.57
CA ALA A 125 -15.65 2.50 15.41
C ALA A 125 -15.26 1.78 16.71
N ARG A 126 -14.18 2.21 17.37
CA ARG A 126 -13.78 1.74 18.70
C ARG A 126 -14.94 1.86 19.69
N ASP A 127 -15.52 3.05 19.82
CA ASP A 127 -16.62 3.31 20.76
C ASP A 127 -17.84 2.43 20.45
N THR A 128 -18.15 2.19 19.17
CA THR A 128 -19.19 1.26 18.74
C THR A 128 -18.87 -0.19 19.17
N PHE A 129 -17.66 -0.69 18.94
CA PHE A 129 -17.26 -2.03 19.41
C PHE A 129 -17.34 -2.13 20.93
N THR A 130 -16.85 -1.12 21.67
CA THR A 130 -16.94 -1.08 23.13
C THR A 130 -18.39 -1.13 23.61
N SER A 131 -19.31 -0.40 22.96
CA SER A 131 -20.75 -0.46 23.29
C SER A 131 -21.40 -1.83 23.06
N MET A 132 -20.76 -2.68 22.25
CA MET A 132 -21.15 -4.07 22.01
C MET A 132 -20.43 -5.06 22.95
N ASN A 133 -19.75 -4.58 24.00
CA ASN A 133 -18.88 -5.37 24.89
C ASN A 133 -17.71 -6.06 24.17
N ILE A 134 -17.21 -5.45 23.09
CA ILE A 134 -16.01 -5.88 22.38
C ILE A 134 -14.91 -4.87 22.71
N PRO A 135 -13.93 -5.19 23.57
CA PRO A 135 -12.90 -4.24 23.97
C PRO A 135 -12.00 -3.94 22.78
N ALA A 136 -12.24 -2.85 22.07
CA ALA A 136 -11.45 -2.45 20.92
C ALA A 136 -10.48 -1.32 21.31
N ILE A 137 -9.28 -1.37 20.76
CA ILE A 137 -8.31 -0.28 20.77
C ILE A 137 -7.92 0.06 19.34
N ILE A 138 -7.32 1.23 19.16
CA ILE A 138 -6.69 1.61 17.90
C ILE A 138 -5.20 1.37 18.07
N ASP A 139 -4.59 0.47 17.28
CA ASP A 139 -3.18 0.03 17.39
C ASP A 139 -2.39 0.36 16.11
N GLY A 140 -2.58 1.57 15.59
CA GLY A 140 -1.92 2.01 14.37
C GLY A 140 -2.42 3.35 13.87
N ILE A 141 -2.02 3.68 12.64
CA ILE A 141 -2.37 4.95 12.00
C ILE A 141 -3.34 4.68 10.84
N PRO A 142 -4.48 5.40 10.75
CA PRO A 142 -5.34 5.34 9.59
C PRO A 142 -4.64 5.87 8.33
N HIS A 143 -4.82 5.16 7.21
CA HIS A 143 -4.24 5.52 5.92
C HIS A 143 -5.31 5.56 4.84
N VAL A 144 -5.17 6.50 3.90
CA VAL A 144 -6.10 6.63 2.78
C VAL A 144 -5.77 5.59 1.71
N ILE A 145 -6.80 4.87 1.27
CA ILE A 145 -6.79 4.07 0.05
C ILE A 145 -7.68 4.79 -0.95
N ASN A 146 -7.07 5.55 -1.85
CA ASN A 146 -7.80 6.29 -2.88
C ASN A 146 -7.60 5.62 -4.23
N LYS A 147 -8.67 5.01 -4.74
CA LYS A 147 -8.69 4.34 -6.02
C LYS A 147 -9.35 5.26 -7.06
N PRO A 148 -8.67 5.59 -8.17
CA PRO A 148 -9.20 6.49 -9.18
C PRO A 148 -10.34 5.86 -9.98
N PRO A 149 -11.12 6.68 -10.72
CA PRO A 149 -12.04 6.19 -11.74
C PRO A 149 -11.37 5.22 -12.71
N GLY A 150 -12.04 4.10 -12.99
CA GLY A 150 -11.50 3.03 -13.84
C GLY A 150 -10.36 2.21 -13.23
N GLY A 151 -10.02 2.39 -11.95
CA GLY A 151 -8.93 1.68 -11.27
C GLY A 151 -9.06 0.15 -11.29
N ASP A 152 -7.94 -0.55 -11.42
CA ASP A 152 -7.89 -2.01 -11.61
C ASP A 152 -8.26 -2.80 -10.36
N ALA A 153 -8.78 -4.02 -10.52
CA ALA A 153 -9.05 -4.91 -9.40
C ALA A 153 -7.78 -5.20 -8.58
N LEU A 154 -7.94 -5.37 -7.26
CA LEU A 154 -6.91 -5.95 -6.41
C LEU A 154 -7.23 -7.43 -6.24
N ASP A 155 -6.28 -8.27 -6.65
CA ASP A 155 -6.40 -9.71 -6.52
C ASP A 155 -6.50 -10.11 -5.05
N PRO A 156 -7.24 -11.20 -4.73
CA PRO A 156 -7.40 -11.60 -3.36
C PRO A 156 -6.05 -12.03 -2.74
N HIS A 157 -5.79 -11.57 -1.52
CA HIS A 157 -4.54 -11.80 -0.80
C HIS A 157 -4.78 -11.93 0.70
N THR A 158 -3.82 -12.51 1.40
CA THR A 158 -3.74 -12.56 2.87
C THR A 158 -2.65 -11.60 3.34
N ASP A 159 -2.91 -10.82 4.39
CA ASP A 159 -1.95 -9.84 4.89
C ASP A 159 -1.04 -10.36 6.02
N ALA A 160 0.11 -9.70 6.14
CA ALA A 160 1.01 -9.60 7.29
C ALA A 160 1.91 -10.79 7.65
N MET A 161 1.46 -12.04 7.54
CA MET A 161 2.22 -13.22 7.96
C MET A 161 2.65 -14.07 6.75
N PRO A 162 3.91 -14.54 6.67
CA PRO A 162 4.32 -15.53 5.68
C PRO A 162 3.40 -16.75 5.72
N ILE A 163 3.06 -17.32 4.57
CA ILE A 163 2.05 -18.38 4.49
C ILE A 163 2.46 -19.62 5.29
N LYS A 164 3.75 -19.97 5.30
CA LYS A 164 4.24 -21.10 6.11
C LYS A 164 3.92 -20.92 7.59
N ASP A 165 4.09 -19.70 8.10
CA ASP A 165 3.87 -19.35 9.49
C ASP A 165 2.36 -19.32 9.76
N LEU A 166 1.57 -18.77 8.83
CA LEU A 166 0.12 -18.77 8.93
C LEU A 166 -0.46 -20.20 8.99
N ILE A 167 0.04 -21.12 8.17
CA ILE A 167 -0.34 -22.54 8.23
C ILE A 167 -0.01 -23.15 9.59
N HIS A 168 1.17 -22.83 10.14
CA HIS A 168 1.59 -23.32 11.45
C HIS A 168 0.72 -22.74 12.58
N THR A 169 0.52 -21.41 12.60
CA THR A 169 -0.32 -20.72 13.59
C THR A 169 -1.77 -21.20 13.54
N LEU A 170 -2.34 -21.38 12.34
CA LEU A 170 -3.68 -21.95 12.20
C LEU A 170 -3.73 -23.38 12.75
N ARG A 171 -2.69 -24.20 12.55
CA ARG A 171 -2.66 -25.55 13.11
C ARG A 171 -2.65 -25.51 14.64
N SER A 172 -1.79 -24.69 15.23
CA SER A 172 -1.72 -24.51 16.68
C SER A 172 -3.04 -23.98 17.26
N HIS A 173 -3.69 -23.04 16.58
CA HIS A 173 -5.00 -22.51 16.98
C HIS A 173 -6.09 -23.60 16.98
N LEU A 174 -6.10 -24.45 15.96
CA LEU A 174 -7.04 -25.57 15.85
C LEU A 174 -6.83 -26.65 16.92
N ASP A 175 -5.62 -26.76 17.46
CA ASP A 175 -5.26 -27.68 18.54
C ASP A 175 -5.39 -27.04 19.94
N SER A 176 -5.78 -25.75 20.02
CA SER A 176 -5.93 -25.01 21.29
C SER A 176 -7.23 -25.35 22.03
N GLU A 177 -7.34 -24.87 23.28
CA GLU A 177 -8.56 -25.04 24.10
C GLU A 177 -9.79 -24.36 23.49
N ASP A 178 -9.61 -23.28 22.70
CA ASP A 178 -10.68 -22.55 22.02
C ASP A 178 -10.34 -22.32 20.54
N PRO A 179 -10.69 -23.27 19.64
CA PRO A 179 -10.41 -23.16 18.21
C PRO A 179 -11.40 -22.25 17.46
N SER A 180 -12.22 -21.45 18.16
CA SER A 180 -13.23 -20.60 17.54
C SER A 180 -12.64 -19.45 16.72
N THR A 181 -13.43 -18.93 15.77
CA THR A 181 -13.08 -17.67 15.06
C THR A 181 -12.99 -16.50 16.04
N TYR A 182 -13.76 -16.51 17.13
CA TYR A 182 -13.70 -15.46 18.13
C TYR A 182 -12.34 -15.43 18.84
N ALA A 183 -11.83 -16.59 19.26
CA ALA A 183 -10.49 -16.71 19.82
C ALA A 183 -9.41 -16.26 18.84
N TRP A 184 -9.51 -16.64 17.56
CA TRP A 184 -8.61 -16.16 16.50
C TRP A 184 -8.59 -14.63 16.41
N VAL A 185 -9.78 -14.02 16.41
CA VAL A 185 -9.93 -12.56 16.34
C VAL A 185 -9.41 -11.89 17.62
N LYS A 186 -9.58 -12.51 18.79
CA LYS A 186 -9.05 -12.02 20.06
C LYS A 186 -7.52 -12.02 20.07
N GLU A 187 -6.88 -13.02 19.47
CA GLU A 187 -5.42 -13.11 19.41
C GLU A 187 -4.81 -12.23 18.32
N HIS A 188 -5.36 -12.29 17.09
CA HIS A 188 -4.75 -11.68 15.92
C HIS A 188 -5.41 -10.36 15.47
N GLY A 189 -6.62 -10.06 15.95
CA GLY A 189 -7.37 -8.85 15.64
C GLY A 189 -8.23 -8.94 14.37
N MET A 190 -8.77 -7.80 13.97
CA MET A 190 -9.55 -7.63 12.73
C MET A 190 -8.83 -6.69 11.77
N GLN A 191 -9.10 -6.86 10.49
CA GLN A 191 -8.82 -5.86 9.48
C GLN A 191 -10.11 -5.10 9.19
N CYS A 192 -10.07 -3.78 9.34
CA CYS A 192 -11.22 -2.92 9.13
C CYS A 192 -10.91 -1.80 8.14
N LEU A 193 -11.87 -1.49 7.26
CA LEU A 193 -11.84 -0.37 6.33
C LEU A 193 -13.12 0.45 6.47
N ALA A 194 -13.02 1.77 6.53
CA ALA A 194 -14.15 2.66 6.30
C ALA A 194 -14.17 3.12 4.84
N HIS A 195 -15.30 2.97 4.17
CA HIS A 195 -15.55 3.52 2.86
C HIS A 195 -16.28 4.85 3.00
N MET A 196 -15.63 5.92 2.58
CA MET A 196 -16.21 7.27 2.54
C MET A 196 -17.02 7.46 1.26
N GLU A 197 -16.53 6.88 0.17
CA GLU A 197 -17.17 6.86 -1.15
C GLU A 197 -16.94 5.50 -1.81
N GLY A 198 -17.97 4.96 -2.47
CA GLY A 198 -17.96 3.69 -3.19
C GLY A 198 -19.15 2.79 -2.84
N GLY A 199 -19.32 1.67 -3.57
CA GLY A 199 -20.44 0.73 -3.42
C GLY A 199 -20.37 -0.43 -4.41
N ILE A 200 -21.45 -1.22 -4.56
CA ILE A 200 -21.51 -2.38 -5.49
C ILE A 200 -21.08 -2.01 -6.91
N GLU A 201 -21.58 -0.88 -7.41
CA GLU A 201 -21.28 -0.42 -8.77
C GLU A 201 -19.94 0.33 -8.85
N ASP A 202 -19.50 0.90 -7.74
CA ASP A 202 -18.37 1.84 -7.65
C ASP A 202 -17.12 1.22 -6.98
N GLY A 203 -16.97 -0.11 -7.06
CA GLY A 203 -15.76 -0.82 -6.63
C GLY A 203 -15.73 -1.26 -5.17
N TYR A 204 -16.53 -2.27 -4.80
CA TYR A 204 -16.57 -2.82 -3.44
C TYR A 204 -15.30 -3.59 -3.02
N THR A 205 -15.09 -3.69 -1.70
CA THR A 205 -14.16 -4.62 -1.05
C THR A 205 -14.87 -5.94 -0.85
N TYR A 206 -14.18 -7.07 -0.96
CA TYR A 206 -14.78 -8.39 -0.72
C TYR A 206 -13.86 -9.26 0.11
N ALA A 207 -14.45 -10.19 0.86
CA ALA A 207 -13.75 -11.33 1.45
C ALA A 207 -14.03 -12.60 0.65
N ILE A 208 -13.22 -13.64 0.88
CA ILE A 208 -13.60 -15.02 0.52
C ILE A 208 -14.19 -15.66 1.77
N GLY A 209 -15.45 -16.10 1.72
CA GLY A 209 -16.12 -16.72 2.86
C GLY A 209 -17.44 -17.45 2.53
N PRO A 210 -18.15 -18.00 3.52
CA PRO A 210 -17.82 -17.99 4.96
C PRO A 210 -16.48 -18.68 5.23
N MET A 211 -15.60 -18.00 5.97
CA MET A 211 -14.25 -18.47 6.29
C MET A 211 -14.12 -18.60 7.81
N ASN A 212 -13.42 -19.63 8.26
CA ASN A 212 -12.99 -19.81 9.65
C ASN A 212 -11.55 -20.35 9.65
N PRO A 213 -10.86 -20.42 10.81
CA PRO A 213 -9.48 -20.91 10.86
C PRO A 213 -9.29 -22.30 10.23
N GLY A 214 -10.25 -23.22 10.44
CA GLY A 214 -10.20 -24.57 9.89
C GLY A 214 -10.29 -24.63 8.38
N ILE A 215 -11.25 -23.90 7.80
CA ILE A 215 -11.42 -23.78 6.33
C ILE A 215 -10.18 -23.15 5.71
N LEU A 216 -9.66 -22.07 6.31
CA LEU A 216 -8.45 -21.41 5.82
C LEU A 216 -7.25 -22.36 5.83
N TRP A 217 -7.06 -23.10 6.93
CA TRP A 217 -6.01 -24.09 7.05
C TRP A 217 -6.11 -25.18 5.97
N ILE A 218 -7.31 -25.72 5.72
CA ILE A 218 -7.55 -26.71 4.66
C ILE A 218 -7.18 -26.14 3.28
N CYS A 219 -7.64 -24.93 2.96
CA CYS A 219 -7.33 -24.29 1.68
C CYS A 219 -5.83 -24.07 1.48
N LEU A 220 -5.14 -23.52 2.49
CA LEU A 220 -3.71 -23.21 2.39
C LEU A 220 -2.85 -24.47 2.34
N THR A 221 -3.16 -25.50 3.13
CA THR A 221 -2.44 -26.78 3.11
C THR A 221 -2.66 -27.54 1.80
N ALA A 222 -3.87 -27.50 1.22
CA ALA A 222 -4.11 -28.10 -0.09
C ALA A 222 -3.25 -27.48 -1.21
N VAL A 223 -2.98 -26.17 -1.12
CA VAL A 223 -2.08 -25.48 -2.06
C VAL A 223 -0.62 -25.87 -1.79
N ARG A 224 -0.19 -25.85 -0.53
CA ARG A 224 1.14 -26.30 -0.10
C ARG A 224 1.45 -27.72 -0.60
N ASP A 225 0.46 -28.62 -0.52
CA ASP A 225 0.59 -30.03 -0.86
C ASP A 225 0.39 -30.31 -2.36
N GLY A 226 0.27 -29.26 -3.19
CA GLY A 226 0.13 -29.40 -4.65
C GLY A 226 -1.21 -29.97 -5.13
N ARG A 227 -2.23 -30.03 -4.25
CA ARG A 227 -3.57 -30.56 -4.58
C ARG A 227 -4.42 -29.58 -5.39
N ILE A 228 -4.09 -28.29 -5.35
CA ILE A 228 -4.82 -27.23 -6.07
C ILE A 228 -4.02 -26.80 -7.30
N ARG A 229 -4.60 -27.02 -8.49
CA ARG A 229 -4.01 -26.61 -9.76
C ARG A 229 -4.19 -25.10 -9.97
N ASN A 230 -3.16 -24.46 -10.54
CA ASN A 230 -3.15 -23.04 -10.89
C ASN A 230 -3.42 -22.08 -9.71
N ALA A 231 -3.09 -22.51 -8.47
CA ALA A 231 -3.27 -21.68 -7.29
C ALA A 231 -2.44 -20.40 -7.30
N LEU A 232 -1.20 -20.47 -7.80
CA LEU A 232 -0.24 -19.40 -7.64
C LEU A 232 -0.16 -18.50 -8.89
N PRO A 233 0.23 -17.23 -8.74
CA PRO A 233 0.56 -16.37 -9.88
C PRO A 233 1.61 -17.00 -10.80
N LYS A 234 1.60 -16.62 -12.08
CA LYS A 234 2.61 -17.08 -13.04
C LYS A 234 4.02 -16.78 -12.52
N ASN A 235 4.93 -17.74 -12.67
CA ASN A 235 6.33 -17.68 -12.20
C ASN A 235 6.51 -17.68 -10.66
N THR A 236 5.50 -18.09 -9.90
CA THR A 236 5.62 -18.31 -8.45
C THR A 236 5.59 -19.81 -8.14
N THR A 237 6.66 -20.33 -7.54
CA THR A 237 6.71 -21.71 -7.01
C THR A 237 6.03 -21.78 -5.64
N ILE A 238 5.63 -22.98 -5.22
CA ILE A 238 5.09 -23.21 -3.87
C ILE A 238 6.10 -22.78 -2.81
N GLU A 239 7.37 -23.14 -2.97
CA GLU A 239 8.44 -22.77 -2.04
C GLU A 239 8.57 -21.24 -1.89
N LYS A 240 8.54 -20.50 -3.01
CA LYS A 240 8.59 -19.04 -3.00
C LYS A 240 7.35 -18.42 -2.36
N TRP A 241 6.18 -19.02 -2.58
CA TRP A 241 4.93 -18.57 -1.97
C TRP A 241 4.87 -18.81 -0.46
N LEU A 242 5.36 -19.96 0.01
CA LEU A 242 5.44 -20.30 1.44
C LEU A 242 6.41 -19.40 2.20
N ASN A 243 7.55 -19.08 1.59
CA ASN A 243 8.65 -18.34 2.20
C ASN A 243 8.68 -16.85 1.81
N GLY A 244 7.57 -16.29 1.32
CA GLY A 244 7.49 -14.85 1.08
C GLY A 244 7.76 -14.05 2.36
N ASP A 245 8.27 -12.82 2.23
CA ASP A 245 8.49 -11.96 3.41
C ASP A 245 7.16 -11.49 4.03
N ASN A 246 7.27 -10.85 5.20
CA ASN A 246 6.14 -10.16 5.85
C ASN A 246 5.45 -9.19 4.89
N GLY A 247 4.16 -9.43 4.63
CA GLY A 247 3.39 -8.63 3.70
C GLY A 247 2.22 -9.37 3.05
N PRO A 248 1.60 -8.75 2.04
CA PRO A 248 0.52 -9.35 1.24
C PRO A 248 1.02 -10.59 0.49
N THR A 249 0.31 -11.71 0.63
CA THR A 249 0.56 -12.90 -0.17
C THR A 249 -0.62 -13.18 -1.10
N PHE A 250 -0.35 -13.15 -2.40
CA PHE A 250 -1.36 -13.31 -3.44
C PHE A 250 -1.57 -14.77 -3.83
N MET A 251 -2.83 -15.11 -4.12
CA MET A 251 -3.23 -16.39 -4.67
C MET A 251 -4.40 -16.20 -5.62
N ASN A 252 -4.55 -17.08 -6.62
CA ASN A 252 -5.67 -17.07 -7.57
C ASN A 252 -6.96 -17.61 -6.94
N TRP A 253 -7.33 -17.11 -5.75
CA TRP A 253 -8.46 -17.59 -4.94
C TRP A 253 -9.72 -17.81 -5.77
N LYS A 254 -10.10 -16.84 -6.61
CA LYS A 254 -11.31 -16.90 -7.46
C LYS A 254 -11.29 -18.09 -8.42
N THR A 255 -10.15 -18.39 -9.03
CA THR A 255 -9.96 -19.52 -9.95
C THR A 255 -9.97 -20.86 -9.19
N CYS A 256 -9.53 -20.84 -7.93
CA CYS A 256 -9.43 -22.03 -7.10
C CYS A 256 -10.70 -22.38 -6.32
N LEU A 257 -11.69 -21.49 -6.26
CA LEU A 257 -12.94 -21.72 -5.50
C LEU A 257 -13.60 -23.07 -5.78
N PRO A 258 -13.76 -23.53 -7.04
CA PRO A 258 -14.36 -24.85 -7.29
C PRO A 258 -13.55 -26.01 -6.68
N GLN A 259 -12.22 -25.94 -6.76
CA GLN A 259 -11.33 -26.96 -6.20
C GLN A 259 -11.34 -26.92 -4.66
N PHE A 260 -11.38 -25.72 -4.06
CA PHE A 260 -11.55 -25.60 -2.62
C PHE A 260 -12.89 -26.14 -2.15
N ASN A 261 -13.98 -25.83 -2.85
CA ASN A 261 -15.31 -26.29 -2.46
C ASN A 261 -15.46 -27.81 -2.56
N ALA A 262 -14.84 -28.47 -3.54
CA ALA A 262 -14.78 -29.93 -3.59
C ALA A 262 -14.06 -30.52 -2.36
N LEU A 263 -12.93 -29.93 -1.93
CA LEU A 263 -12.22 -30.37 -0.72
C LEU A 263 -13.00 -30.13 0.58
N LEU A 264 -13.79 -29.05 0.62
CA LEU A 264 -14.62 -28.73 1.78
C LEU A 264 -15.83 -29.69 1.83
N GLU A 265 -16.42 -30.03 0.68
CA GLU A 265 -17.49 -31.02 0.57
C GLU A 265 -17.04 -32.41 1.03
N GLU A 266 -15.84 -32.87 0.64
CA GLU A 266 -15.22 -34.11 1.15
C GLU A 266 -15.14 -34.16 2.68
N LYS A 267 -15.10 -32.99 3.33
CA LYS A 267 -15.00 -32.81 4.79
C LYS A 267 -16.31 -32.38 5.44
N SER A 268 -17.41 -32.38 4.69
CA SER A 268 -18.73 -31.91 5.16
C SER A 268 -18.72 -30.47 5.71
N LEU A 269 -17.89 -29.61 5.12
CA LEU A 269 -17.77 -28.19 5.47
C LEU A 269 -18.51 -27.31 4.45
N PRO A 270 -19.00 -26.12 4.87
CA PRO A 270 -19.72 -25.22 3.97
C PRO A 270 -18.80 -24.68 2.86
N PRO A 271 -19.34 -24.42 1.65
CA PRO A 271 -18.56 -23.88 0.55
C PRO A 271 -18.16 -22.43 0.80
N VAL A 272 -17.02 -22.03 0.25
CA VAL A 272 -16.53 -20.65 0.21
C VAL A 272 -16.87 -19.99 -1.13
N LYS A 273 -17.13 -18.68 -1.09
CA LYS A 273 -17.43 -17.84 -2.25
C LYS A 273 -16.83 -16.44 -2.07
N VAL A 274 -16.85 -15.65 -3.14
CA VAL A 274 -16.62 -14.21 -3.03
C VAL A 274 -17.82 -13.59 -2.33
N CYS A 275 -17.59 -12.93 -1.20
CA CYS A 275 -18.59 -12.21 -0.44
C CYS A 275 -18.34 -10.70 -0.57
N PRO A 276 -19.12 -9.98 -1.38
CA PRO A 276 -19.09 -8.53 -1.41
C PRO A 276 -19.31 -7.96 -0.01
N ILE A 277 -18.48 -7.00 0.39
CA ILE A 277 -18.65 -6.21 1.61
C ILE A 277 -19.00 -4.80 1.16
N THR A 278 -20.29 -4.51 1.20
CA THR A 278 -20.91 -3.31 0.66
C THR A 278 -22.20 -3.04 1.44
N PRO A 279 -22.56 -1.78 1.66
CA PRO A 279 -23.84 -1.40 2.22
C PRO A 279 -24.90 -1.58 1.14
N ASP A 280 -26.13 -1.73 1.58
CA ASP A 280 -27.30 -1.73 0.70
C ASP A 280 -27.67 -0.31 0.22
N THR A 281 -27.05 0.72 0.82
CA THR A 281 -27.26 2.14 0.54
C THR A 281 -26.01 2.78 -0.08
N ASN A 282 -26.10 4.02 -0.56
CA ASN A 282 -24.94 4.79 -1.05
C ASN A 282 -24.19 5.53 0.09
N GLU A 283 -24.41 5.14 1.33
CA GLU A 283 -23.85 5.81 2.49
C GLU A 283 -22.44 5.30 2.82
N SER A 284 -21.69 6.09 3.59
CA SER A 284 -20.42 5.63 4.14
C SER A 284 -20.63 4.42 5.04
N PHE A 285 -19.75 3.44 4.94
CA PHE A 285 -19.87 2.19 5.71
C PHE A 285 -18.52 1.66 6.15
N MET A 286 -18.53 0.78 7.15
CA MET A 286 -17.34 0.07 7.61
C MET A 286 -17.43 -1.41 7.27
N ALA A 287 -16.33 -1.95 6.75
CA ALA A 287 -16.12 -3.36 6.49
C ALA A 287 -15.10 -3.89 7.50
N CYS A 288 -15.36 -5.04 8.13
CA CYS A 288 -14.41 -5.71 9.01
C CYS A 288 -14.40 -7.22 8.74
N TRP A 289 -13.21 -7.84 8.82
CA TRP A 289 -13.03 -9.29 8.73
C TRP A 289 -11.84 -9.73 9.61
N PRO A 290 -11.74 -11.01 10.00
CA PRO A 290 -10.61 -11.51 10.77
C PRO A 290 -9.28 -11.25 10.05
N LYS A 291 -8.24 -10.84 10.80
CA LYS A 291 -6.91 -10.64 10.23
C LYS A 291 -6.40 -11.96 9.61
N HIS A 292 -5.59 -11.83 8.57
CA HIS A 292 -5.03 -12.91 7.74
C HIS A 292 -6.02 -13.60 6.79
N PHE A 293 -7.31 -13.31 6.89
CA PHE A 293 -8.29 -13.92 5.99
C PHE A 293 -8.22 -13.27 4.60
N PRO A 294 -8.43 -14.06 3.53
CA PRO A 294 -8.29 -13.59 2.17
C PRO A 294 -9.36 -12.57 1.79
N HIS A 295 -8.93 -11.44 1.24
CA HIS A 295 -9.79 -10.36 0.79
C HIS A 295 -9.19 -9.65 -0.43
N GLY A 296 -9.99 -8.84 -1.12
CA GLY A 296 -9.56 -8.07 -2.28
C GLY A 296 -10.51 -6.93 -2.62
N SER A 297 -10.32 -6.32 -3.80
CA SER A 297 -11.24 -5.28 -4.29
C SER A 297 -11.62 -5.46 -5.74
N ALA A 298 -12.88 -5.17 -6.06
CA ALA A 298 -13.38 -5.20 -7.43
C ALA A 298 -12.76 -4.07 -8.27
N LYS A 299 -12.90 -4.16 -9.60
CA LYS A 299 -12.57 -3.04 -10.48
C LYS A 299 -13.40 -1.82 -10.07
N ASN A 300 -12.79 -0.65 -10.10
CA ASN A 300 -13.45 0.59 -9.76
C ASN A 300 -14.09 1.22 -10.99
N ARG A 301 -15.36 1.61 -10.91
CA ARG A 301 -16.01 2.37 -12.00
C ARG A 301 -15.81 3.87 -11.79
N LYS A 302 -16.26 4.38 -10.65
CA LYS A 302 -16.06 5.78 -10.24
C LYS A 302 -14.88 5.93 -9.27
N ARG A 303 -14.82 7.03 -8.52
CA ARG A 303 -13.84 7.21 -7.44
C ARG A 303 -14.26 6.37 -6.23
N ARG A 304 -13.27 5.77 -5.55
CA ARG A 304 -13.47 5.12 -4.26
C ARG A 304 -12.45 5.61 -3.27
N VAL A 305 -12.93 6.13 -2.15
CA VAL A 305 -12.08 6.60 -1.04
C VAL A 305 -12.37 5.74 0.17
N SER A 306 -11.35 5.00 0.60
CA SER A 306 -11.40 4.18 1.81
C SER A 306 -10.31 4.60 2.79
N LEU A 307 -10.50 4.27 4.06
CA LEU A 307 -9.56 4.50 5.15
C LEU A 307 -9.30 3.17 5.86
N THR A 308 -8.04 2.82 6.08
CA THR A 308 -7.72 1.72 6.98
C THR A 308 -8.04 2.11 8.40
N LEU A 309 -8.69 1.21 9.15
CA LEU A 309 -8.97 1.40 10.57
C LEU A 309 -8.15 0.35 11.35
N PRO A 310 -7.03 0.74 11.96
CA PRO A 310 -6.15 -0.18 12.67
C PRO A 310 -6.75 -0.51 14.04
N LEU A 311 -7.86 -1.26 14.05
CA LEU A 311 -8.55 -1.69 15.26
C LEU A 311 -8.02 -3.05 15.72
N LYS A 312 -7.76 -3.17 17.01
CA LYS A 312 -7.37 -4.42 17.66
C LYS A 312 -8.33 -4.72 18.79
N ILE A 313 -8.79 -5.97 18.89
CA ILE A 313 -9.64 -6.42 20.00
C ILE A 313 -8.72 -6.89 21.14
N ASN A 314 -9.03 -6.53 22.38
CA ASN A 314 -8.30 -6.90 23.59
C ASN A 314 -6.81 -6.52 23.57
N GLY A 315 -6.44 -5.49 22.81
CA GLY A 315 -5.08 -4.97 22.86
C GLY A 315 -4.84 -4.15 24.14
N LEU A 316 -3.57 -4.05 24.55
CA LEU A 316 -3.19 -3.12 25.61
C LEU A 316 -3.43 -1.68 25.14
N PRO A 317 -3.99 -0.81 25.99
CA PRO A 317 -4.09 0.61 25.68
C PRO A 317 -2.73 1.12 25.19
N LEU A 318 -2.76 1.95 24.15
CA LEU A 318 -1.59 2.74 23.82
C LEU A 318 -1.21 3.63 25.01
N THR A 319 -0.05 4.25 24.93
CA THR A 319 0.44 5.21 25.90
C THR A 319 0.89 6.46 25.17
N GLU A 320 1.12 7.57 25.87
CA GLU A 320 1.74 8.75 25.25
C GLU A 320 3.09 8.43 24.60
N GLU A 321 3.79 7.43 25.14
CA GLU A 321 5.05 6.92 24.62
C GLU A 321 4.90 6.06 23.36
N SER A 322 3.68 5.61 23.05
CA SER A 322 3.41 4.81 21.86
C SER A 322 3.69 5.59 20.59
N ARG A 323 4.41 4.95 19.68
CA ARG A 323 4.90 5.57 18.44
C ARG A 323 3.77 6.17 17.58
N CYS A 324 2.62 5.50 17.49
CA CYS A 324 1.45 5.99 16.75
C CYS A 324 0.90 7.29 17.36
N VAL A 325 0.81 7.38 18.70
CA VAL A 325 0.41 8.60 19.42
C VAL A 325 1.37 9.74 19.14
N LYS A 326 2.68 9.51 19.34
CA LYS A 326 3.72 10.51 19.04
C LYS A 326 3.61 11.02 17.60
N ARG A 327 3.41 10.12 16.64
CA ARG A 327 3.26 10.52 15.24
C ARG A 327 2.03 11.38 14.99
N MET A 328 0.87 11.02 15.52
CA MET A 328 -0.35 11.82 15.37
C MET A 328 -0.18 13.21 15.99
N ARG A 329 0.43 13.28 17.18
CA ARG A 329 0.77 14.53 17.87
C ARG A 329 1.73 15.40 17.04
N HIS A 330 2.82 14.83 16.54
CA HIS A 330 3.78 15.59 15.72
C HIS A 330 3.20 16.03 14.37
N LEU A 331 2.35 15.23 13.72
CA LEU A 331 1.64 15.66 12.51
C LEU A 331 0.66 16.81 12.79
N SER A 332 -0.06 16.75 13.91
CA SER A 332 -0.91 17.84 14.39
C SER A 332 -0.09 19.10 14.67
N ASN A 333 1.04 18.99 15.38
CA ASN A 333 1.95 20.11 15.67
C ASN A 333 2.49 20.76 14.39
N ILE A 334 2.86 19.97 13.38
CA ILE A 334 3.34 20.50 12.10
C ILE A 334 2.28 21.39 11.44
N ALA A 335 1.02 20.95 11.48
CA ALA A 335 -0.09 21.65 10.88
C ALA A 335 -0.57 22.85 11.70
N HIS A 336 -0.80 22.64 13.00
CA HIS A 336 -1.58 23.53 13.86
C HIS A 336 -0.76 24.17 15.00
N GLY A 337 0.44 23.67 15.28
CA GLY A 337 1.28 24.14 16.38
C GLY A 337 2.02 25.45 16.10
N SER A 338 2.71 25.94 17.13
CA SER A 338 3.63 27.08 17.04
C SER A 338 4.80 26.78 16.07
N PRO A 339 5.57 27.80 15.63
CA PRO A 339 6.77 27.56 14.83
C PRO A 339 7.75 26.57 15.47
N GLU A 340 7.91 26.62 16.80
CA GLU A 340 8.76 25.71 17.56
C GLU A 340 8.21 24.28 17.58
N ASP A 341 6.91 24.11 17.88
CA ASP A 341 6.25 22.80 17.86
C ASP A 341 6.34 22.12 16.48
N ARG A 342 6.25 22.93 15.42
CA ARG A 342 6.41 22.48 14.04
C ARG A 342 7.81 21.95 13.78
N GLU A 343 8.84 22.68 14.18
CA GLU A 343 10.23 22.25 14.00
C GLU A 343 10.52 20.95 14.75
N ILE A 344 10.06 20.83 15.99
CA ILE A 344 10.13 19.59 16.79
C ILE A 344 9.43 18.44 16.07
N GLY A 345 8.21 18.68 15.56
CA GLY A 345 7.44 17.69 14.82
C GLY A 345 8.13 17.21 13.56
N GLU A 346 8.69 18.13 12.75
CA GLU A 346 9.42 17.79 11.53
C GLU A 346 10.68 16.98 11.82
N ALA A 347 11.45 17.38 12.84
CA ALA A 347 12.65 16.68 13.28
C ALA A 347 12.33 15.24 13.73
N TRP A 348 11.26 15.07 14.51
CA TRP A 348 10.82 13.75 14.95
C TRP A 348 10.38 12.87 13.79
N ILE A 349 9.53 13.37 12.88
CA ILE A 349 9.06 12.60 11.72
C ILE A 349 10.23 12.20 10.82
N ALA A 350 11.22 13.08 10.63
CA ALA A 350 12.41 12.76 9.83
C ALA A 350 13.22 11.57 10.39
N GLN A 351 13.18 11.37 11.72
CA GLN A 351 13.84 10.27 12.42
C GLN A 351 12.99 8.99 12.50
N ASP A 352 11.67 9.09 12.25
CA ASP A 352 10.73 7.97 12.34
C ASP A 352 10.83 7.00 11.14
N LYS A 353 11.94 6.24 11.10
CA LYS A 353 12.30 5.28 10.05
C LYS A 353 12.04 3.81 10.43
N LYS A 354 11.31 3.55 11.52
CA LYS A 354 10.90 2.18 11.92
C LYS A 354 9.73 1.62 11.09
N PRO A 355 9.74 0.35 10.67
CA PRO A 355 8.63 -0.22 9.91
C PRO A 355 7.34 -0.26 10.75
N TYR A 356 6.18 -0.09 10.11
CA TYR A 356 4.90 -0.38 10.77
C TYR A 356 4.62 -1.89 10.70
N TYR A 357 3.76 -2.39 11.59
CA TYR A 357 3.40 -3.81 11.62
C TYR A 357 2.88 -4.26 10.24
N GLY A 358 3.58 -5.19 9.60
CA GLY A 358 3.21 -5.73 8.27
C GLY A 358 3.59 -4.87 7.06
N GLY A 359 4.46 -3.87 7.20
CA GLY A 359 4.91 -3.03 6.08
C GLY A 359 6.37 -2.58 6.15
N LYS A 360 6.92 -2.12 5.02
CA LYS A 360 8.24 -1.47 4.94
C LYS A 360 8.12 0.02 5.29
N THR A 361 9.13 0.59 5.95
CA THR A 361 9.09 2.00 6.37
C THR A 361 9.23 2.99 5.22
N HIS A 362 8.79 4.22 5.46
CA HIS A 362 9.18 5.42 4.72
C HIS A 362 10.70 5.47 4.51
N LYS A 363 11.15 5.47 3.25
CA LYS A 363 12.54 5.83 2.91
C LYS A 363 12.80 7.33 3.19
N ASN A 364 11.76 8.17 3.08
CA ASN A 364 11.85 9.64 3.21
C ASN A 364 10.67 10.24 4.01
N PRO A 365 10.52 9.94 5.32
CA PRO A 365 9.39 10.43 6.12
C PRO A 365 9.34 11.96 6.23
N ASN A 366 10.50 12.62 6.18
CA ASN A 366 10.64 14.08 6.13
C ASN A 366 9.86 14.74 4.99
N LEU A 367 9.76 14.09 3.82
CA LEU A 367 9.00 14.64 2.69
C LEU A 367 7.48 14.64 2.95
N SER A 368 6.99 13.65 3.70
CA SER A 368 5.56 13.56 4.04
C SER A 368 5.12 14.62 5.05
N ALA A 369 6.01 15.01 5.98
CA ALA A 369 5.75 16.04 6.98
C ALA A 369 5.42 17.40 6.34
N GLN A 370 6.14 17.77 5.27
CA GLN A 370 6.01 19.09 4.63
C GLN A 370 4.62 19.35 4.05
N TRP A 371 3.83 18.31 3.76
CA TRP A 371 2.51 18.46 3.17
C TRP A 371 1.41 18.83 4.16
N PHE A 372 1.69 18.77 5.46
CA PHE A 372 0.77 19.16 6.52
C PHE A 372 0.98 20.60 7.02
N ARG A 373 2.08 21.25 6.60
CA ARG A 373 2.38 22.66 6.94
C ARG A 373 1.22 23.59 6.57
N PRO A 374 1.04 24.72 7.27
CA PRO A 374 0.10 25.75 6.84
C PRO A 374 0.27 26.11 5.35
N GLY A 375 -0.83 26.09 4.60
CA GLY A 375 -0.84 26.36 3.15
C GLY A 375 -0.41 25.18 2.25
N ALA A 376 0.00 24.05 2.82
CA ALA A 376 0.35 22.85 2.05
C ALA A 376 -0.90 22.00 1.70
N PRO A 377 -0.82 21.11 0.68
CA PRO A 377 -1.99 20.43 0.12
C PRO A 377 -2.80 19.54 1.08
N TYR A 378 -2.19 19.06 2.17
CA TYR A 378 -2.85 18.17 3.15
C TYR A 378 -3.07 18.82 4.52
N HIS A 379 -2.79 20.12 4.66
CA HIS A 379 -3.05 20.87 5.87
C HIS A 379 -4.50 20.76 6.35
N ALA A 380 -5.46 20.89 5.42
CA ALA A 380 -6.89 20.87 5.72
C ALA A 380 -7.41 19.53 6.25
N ILE A 381 -6.65 18.45 6.05
CA ILE A 381 -7.00 17.10 6.50
C ILE A 381 -6.04 16.59 7.58
N ALA A 382 -5.15 17.43 8.11
CA ALA A 382 -4.26 17.05 9.20
C ALA A 382 -5.06 16.59 10.44
N PRO A 383 -4.50 15.69 11.28
CA PRO A 383 -5.08 15.39 12.58
C PRO A 383 -5.15 16.66 13.43
N ARG A 384 -6.32 16.95 13.99
CA ARG A 384 -6.50 18.13 14.84
C ARG A 384 -6.10 17.83 16.29
N PRO A 385 -5.65 18.82 17.07
CA PRO A 385 -5.27 18.62 18.47
C PRO A 385 -6.33 17.88 19.29
N GLU A 386 -7.59 18.26 19.18
CA GLU A 386 -8.69 17.63 19.91
C GLU A 386 -8.93 16.15 19.54
N GLU A 387 -8.63 15.76 18.29
CA GLU A 387 -8.72 14.37 17.86
C GLU A 387 -7.58 13.55 18.45
N VAL A 388 -6.37 14.13 18.49
CA VAL A 388 -5.18 13.52 19.10
C VAL A 388 -5.36 13.38 20.60
N ASP A 389 -5.93 14.37 21.28
CA ASP A 389 -6.18 14.31 22.71
C ASP A 389 -7.18 13.19 23.03
N ARG A 390 -8.27 13.05 22.27
CA ARG A 390 -9.22 11.93 22.45
C ARG A 390 -8.62 10.56 22.13
N PHE A 391 -7.67 10.51 21.20
CA PHE A 391 -6.89 9.30 20.91
C PHE A 391 -6.03 8.89 22.12
N VAL A 392 -5.62 9.86 22.93
CA VAL A 392 -4.86 9.67 24.19
C VAL A 392 -5.77 9.47 25.40
N GLU A 393 -6.93 10.14 25.48
CA GLU A 393 -7.86 10.02 26.60
C GLU A 393 -8.48 8.63 26.69
N GLY A 394 -8.74 7.99 25.55
CA GLY A 394 -9.18 6.59 25.49
C GLY A 394 -8.16 5.56 25.97
N LEU A 395 -7.03 6.01 26.55
CA LEU A 395 -6.01 5.20 27.21
C LEU A 395 -6.18 5.18 28.74
N SER A 396 -7.09 6.00 29.27
CA SER A 396 -7.31 6.26 30.71
C SER A 396 -8.57 5.57 31.26
N GLN A 397 -9.32 4.87 30.40
CA GLN A 397 -10.48 4.03 30.73
C GLN A 397 -10.10 2.57 30.50
#